data_AF-A0A1Q6YET0-F1
#
_entry.id   AF-A0A1Q6YET0-F1
#
_cell.length_a   1.000
_cell.length_b   1.000
_cell.length_c   1.000
_cell.angle_alpha   90.00
_cell.angle_beta   90.00
_cell.angle_gamma   90.00
#
_symmetry.space_group_name_H-M   'P 1'
#
loop_
_entity.id
_entity.type
_entity.pdbx_description
1 polymer ?
#
loop_
_entity_poly.entity_id
_entity_poly.type
_entity_poly.pdbx_seq_one_letter_code
_entity_poly.pdbx_strand_id
1 'polypeptide(L)'
;MSVFEKSLGCKDIAPLLVFYACDEVSDKERKQIEAHVAKCEACAAQLAEENHLQKAMTAALQPADELDATGILLAQCRSELAEALDDLSAPPIQEHWRPFGWLRRWMALRPAWSGALLVLVGIVVGTQIVPWLQNRRNGDANSQAMNVTAKPPLTPDQLSKITFSGVNFSPSSEAGAPNVQVHLNAEQPMVLSGNVEDNSDIRGVLTYVVENGERFDAGVRLDCLEALKAAARDQQVRRALIAAARKDQNPAVRMKALESLRVAASDDDVRQTLLDALEKDTNPGVRVEAVNVLVGSLQHGDTEEMAPEPPAPTTPAIAGRPDDDPSLERVVRALEQLQHRDPSRYVRLRSAAALRQIGPREVQ
;
A
#
# COMPACT_ATOMS: atom_id res chain seq x y z
N MET A 1 -35.03 66.06 40.11
CA MET A 1 -34.12 66.07 41.26
C MET A 1 -33.97 64.64 41.78
N SER A 2 -32.78 64.06 41.66
CA SER A 2 -32.27 62.89 42.39
C SER A 2 -30.74 62.90 42.16
N VAL A 3 -29.95 63.67 42.91
CA VAL A 3 -29.34 63.34 44.21
C VAL A 3 -28.56 62.02 44.13
N PHE A 4 -27.25 62.13 43.86
CA PHE A 4 -26.20 61.09 43.76
C PHE A 4 -25.86 60.49 42.38
N GLU A 5 -25.57 61.31 41.37
CA GLU A 5 -24.48 60.95 40.45
C GLU A 5 -23.16 61.33 41.14
N LYS A 6 -22.63 60.38 41.93
CA LYS A 6 -21.30 60.50 42.51
C LYS A 6 -20.31 60.52 41.35
N SER A 7 -19.75 61.68 41.03
CA SER A 7 -18.66 61.79 40.06
C SER A 7 -17.48 60.97 40.60
N LEU A 8 -17.29 59.78 40.05
CA LEU A 8 -16.19 58.90 40.42
C LEU A 8 -14.87 59.59 40.10
N GLY A 9 -13.95 59.57 41.05
CA GLY A 9 -12.63 60.17 40.88
C GLY A 9 -11.72 59.23 40.11
N CYS A 10 -10.55 59.74 39.70
CA CYS A 10 -9.56 58.91 38.99
C CYS A 10 -9.14 57.66 39.79
N LYS A 11 -9.18 57.72 41.13
CA LYS A 11 -8.87 56.57 42.01
C LYS A 11 -9.87 55.41 41.90
N ASP A 12 -11.12 55.72 41.56
CA ASP A 12 -12.17 54.71 41.43
C ASP A 12 -12.16 54.08 40.02
N ILE A 13 -11.68 54.84 39.02
CA ILE A 13 -11.72 54.46 37.61
C ILE A 13 -10.45 53.77 37.15
N ALA A 14 -9.29 54.16 37.68
CA ALA A 14 -8.00 53.53 37.35
C ALA A 14 -8.01 51.97 37.43
N PRO A 15 -8.55 51.32 38.48
CA PRO A 15 -8.58 49.85 38.53
C PRO A 15 -9.58 49.22 37.55
N LEU A 16 -10.55 49.98 37.04
CA LEU A 16 -11.57 49.48 36.10
C LEU A 16 -11.11 49.55 34.63
N LEU A 17 -10.02 50.25 34.32
CA LEU A 17 -9.54 50.42 32.94
C LEU A 17 -9.06 49.11 32.31
N VAL A 18 -8.42 48.23 33.09
CA VAL A 18 -7.99 46.89 32.63
C VAL A 18 -9.19 46.03 32.27
N PHE A 19 -10.20 45.99 33.15
CA PHE A 19 -11.44 45.25 32.91
C PHE A 19 -12.23 45.83 31.73
N TYR A 20 -12.20 47.15 31.56
CA TYR A 20 -12.83 47.82 30.42
C TYR A 20 -12.14 47.42 29.09
N ALA A 21 -10.81 47.36 29.05
CA ALA A 21 -10.07 46.91 27.87
C ALA A 21 -10.43 45.46 27.50
N CYS A 22 -10.54 44.58 28.50
CA CYS A 22 -10.94 43.18 28.33
C CYS A 22 -12.45 42.96 28.10
N ASP A 23 -13.26 44.03 27.99
CA ASP A 23 -14.72 43.97 27.83
C ASP A 23 -15.49 43.31 29.01
N GLU A 24 -14.88 43.28 30.21
CA GLU A 24 -15.41 42.61 31.42
C GLU A 24 -16.13 43.55 32.41
N VAL A 25 -16.54 44.74 31.96
CA VAL A 25 -17.26 45.72 32.78
C VAL A 25 -18.76 45.75 32.48
N SER A 26 -19.58 46.06 33.47
CA SER A 26 -21.02 46.22 33.26
C SER A 26 -21.35 47.45 32.41
N ASP A 27 -22.52 47.47 31.76
CA ASP A 27 -22.98 48.61 30.94
C ASP A 27 -23.04 49.94 31.71
N LYS A 28 -23.29 49.86 33.02
CA LYS A 28 -23.33 51.02 33.91
C LYS A 28 -21.93 51.57 34.15
N GLU A 29 -20.95 50.70 34.40
CA GLU A 29 -19.55 51.07 34.61
C GLU A 29 -18.92 51.58 33.32
N ARG A 30 -19.22 50.94 32.18
CA ARG A 30 -18.79 51.37 30.85
C ARG A 30 -19.13 52.84 30.60
N LYS A 31 -20.39 53.24 30.79
CA LYS A 31 -20.84 54.63 30.63
C LYS A 31 -20.13 55.61 31.58
N GLN A 32 -19.83 55.17 32.80
CA GLN A 32 -19.12 56.00 33.78
C GLN A 32 -17.65 56.20 33.42
N ILE A 33 -17.00 55.14 32.93
CA ILE A 33 -15.60 55.17 32.47
C ILE A 33 -15.49 56.06 31.23
N GLU A 34 -16.35 55.87 30.22
CA GLU A 34 -16.38 56.69 29.00
C GLU A 34 -16.60 58.17 29.32
N ALA A 35 -17.55 58.49 30.21
CA ALA A 35 -17.84 59.86 30.61
C ALA A 35 -16.68 60.54 31.37
N HIS A 36 -15.86 59.78 32.10
CA HIS A 36 -14.71 60.29 32.83
C HIS A 36 -13.47 60.42 31.94
N VAL A 37 -13.18 59.41 31.12
CA VAL A 37 -12.05 59.40 30.19
C VAL A 37 -12.17 60.55 29.18
N ALA A 38 -13.39 60.90 28.75
CA ALA A 38 -13.64 62.06 27.91
C ALA A 38 -13.23 63.41 28.54
N LYS A 39 -13.04 63.48 29.86
CA LYS A 39 -12.73 64.70 30.61
C LYS A 39 -11.37 64.66 31.32
N CYS A 40 -10.70 63.52 31.36
CA CYS A 40 -9.47 63.29 32.12
C CYS A 40 -8.37 62.70 31.22
N GLU A 41 -7.39 63.52 30.85
CA GLU A 41 -6.28 63.11 29.98
C GLU A 41 -5.41 62.00 30.60
N ALA A 42 -5.24 61.99 31.93
CA ALA A 42 -4.44 60.97 32.61
C ALA A 42 -5.06 59.57 32.52
N CYS A 43 -6.38 59.46 32.73
CA CYS A 43 -7.09 58.18 32.59
C CYS A 43 -7.23 57.77 31.11
N ALA A 44 -7.32 58.74 30.19
CA ALA A 44 -7.29 58.45 28.76
C ALA A 44 -5.95 57.85 28.30
N ALA A 45 -4.83 58.37 28.81
CA ALA A 45 -3.51 57.84 28.53
C ALA A 45 -3.34 56.41 29.08
N GLN A 46 -3.76 56.16 30.32
CA GLN A 46 -3.74 54.81 30.91
C GLN A 46 -4.58 53.82 30.12
N LEU A 47 -5.79 54.20 29.71
CA LEU A 47 -6.64 53.34 28.88
C LEU A 47 -6.01 53.05 27.50
N ALA A 48 -5.28 54.01 26.92
CA ALA A 48 -4.57 53.79 25.66
C ALA A 48 -3.42 52.78 25.83
N GLU A 49 -2.70 52.81 26.95
CA GLU A 49 -1.64 51.84 27.29
C GLU A 49 -2.22 50.42 27.45
N GLU A 50 -3.31 50.26 28.20
CA GLU A 50 -3.97 48.96 28.38
C GLU A 50 -4.49 48.37 27.06
N ASN A 51 -5.13 49.20 26.22
CA ASN A 51 -5.58 48.78 24.89
C ASN A 51 -4.42 48.39 23.97
N HIS A 52 -3.27 49.07 24.09
CA HIS A 52 -2.09 48.74 23.31
C HIS A 52 -1.49 47.39 23.74
N LEU A 53 -1.42 47.13 25.05
CA LEU A 53 -0.99 45.84 25.59
C LEU A 53 -1.91 44.70 25.15
N GLN A 54 -3.23 44.86 25.27
CA GLN A 54 -4.21 43.86 24.83
C GLN A 54 -4.07 43.55 23.33
N LYS A 55 -3.90 44.58 22.49
CA LYS A 55 -3.65 44.40 21.05
C LYS A 55 -2.36 43.64 20.78
N ALA A 56 -1.29 43.91 21.52
CA ALA A 56 -0.03 43.18 21.37
C ALA A 56 -0.19 41.69 21.77
N MET A 57 -0.95 41.41 22.83
CA MET A 57 -1.21 40.04 23.30
C MET A 57 -2.13 39.25 22.35
N THR A 58 -3.13 39.90 21.76
CA THR A 58 -4.07 39.26 20.80
C THR A 58 -3.49 39.16 19.39
N ALA A 59 -2.66 40.10 18.96
CA ALA A 59 -1.94 40.00 17.67
C ALA A 59 -0.86 38.93 17.70
N ALA A 60 -0.33 38.60 18.88
CA ALA A 60 0.50 37.42 19.10
C ALA A 60 -0.34 36.12 19.22
N LEU A 61 -1.35 35.99 18.35
CA LEU A 61 -2.15 34.78 18.19
C LEU A 61 -1.18 33.59 18.12
N GLN A 62 -1.29 32.70 19.11
CA GLN A 62 -0.26 31.71 19.37
C GLN A 62 -0.20 30.75 18.17
N PRO A 63 0.99 30.39 17.67
CA PRO A 63 1.14 29.41 16.59
C PRO A 63 0.54 28.03 16.91
N ALA A 64 0.20 27.79 18.19
CA ALA A 64 -0.53 26.62 18.65
C ALA A 64 -1.96 26.52 18.09
N ASP A 65 -2.68 27.62 17.89
CA ASP A 65 -4.08 27.59 17.43
C ASP A 65 -4.19 27.18 15.95
N GLU A 66 -3.21 27.55 15.12
CA GLU A 66 -3.15 27.14 13.70
C GLU A 66 -2.72 25.67 13.56
N LEU A 67 -1.83 25.21 14.44
CA LEU A 67 -1.40 23.81 14.52
C LEU A 67 -2.52 22.87 14.99
N ASP A 68 -3.33 23.30 15.97
CA ASP A 68 -4.41 22.48 16.54
C ASP A 68 -5.58 22.33 15.57
N ALA A 69 -6.00 23.40 14.90
CA ALA A 69 -7.04 23.32 13.87
C ALA A 69 -6.67 22.38 12.71
N THR A 70 -5.40 22.40 12.27
CA THR A 70 -4.91 21.52 11.21
C THR A 70 -4.72 20.09 11.70
N GLY A 71 -4.29 19.91 12.96
CA GLY A 71 -4.13 18.61 13.61
C GLY A 71 -5.45 17.87 13.80
N ILE A 72 -6.49 18.58 14.24
CA ILE A 72 -7.84 18.02 14.44
C ILE A 72 -8.44 17.59 13.10
N LEU A 73 -8.33 18.41 12.05
CA LEU A 73 -8.82 18.05 10.71
C LEU A 73 -8.08 16.82 10.14
N LEU A 74 -6.75 16.75 10.32
CA LEU A 74 -5.97 15.60 9.87
C LEU A 74 -6.32 14.32 10.65
N ALA A 75 -6.56 14.43 11.95
CA ALA A 75 -6.98 13.29 12.78
C ALA A 75 -8.37 12.78 12.34
N GLN A 76 -9.30 13.69 12.05
CA GLN A 76 -10.63 13.34 11.55
C GLN A 76 -10.55 12.64 10.19
N CYS A 77 -9.82 13.21 9.22
CA CYS A 77 -9.64 12.58 7.90
C CYS A 77 -9.00 11.19 7.99
N ARG A 78 -8.07 10.97 8.94
CA ARG A 78 -7.46 9.65 9.17
C ARG A 78 -8.44 8.65 9.76
N SER A 79 -9.28 9.09 10.68
CA SER A 79 -10.31 8.25 11.27
C SER A 79 -11.36 7.85 10.23
N GLU A 80 -11.87 8.80 9.45
CA GLU A 80 -12.85 8.54 8.38
C GLU A 80 -12.29 7.59 7.31
N LEU A 81 -11.01 7.75 6.94
CA LEU A 81 -10.35 6.85 6.01
C LEU A 81 -10.17 5.43 6.59
N ALA A 82 -9.81 5.32 7.86
CA ALA A 82 -9.64 4.02 8.52
C ALA A 82 -10.98 3.26 8.60
N GLU A 83 -12.05 3.95 8.95
CA GLU A 83 -13.41 3.38 8.99
C GLU A 83 -13.86 2.93 7.59
N ALA A 84 -13.63 3.75 6.56
CA ALA A 84 -13.95 3.37 5.18
C ALA A 84 -13.14 2.15 4.69
N LEU A 85 -11.88 2.01 5.12
CA LEU A 85 -11.05 0.85 4.79
C LEU A 85 -11.49 -0.40 5.56
N ASP A 86 -11.89 -0.27 6.82
CA ASP A 86 -12.44 -1.37 7.61
C ASP A 86 -13.75 -1.89 6.99
N ASP A 87 -14.64 -0.99 6.57
CA ASP A 87 -15.89 -1.35 5.88
C ASP A 87 -15.64 -2.10 4.55
N LEU A 88 -14.63 -1.68 3.80
CA LEU A 88 -14.24 -2.36 2.55
C LEU A 88 -13.51 -3.68 2.80
N SER A 89 -12.81 -3.82 3.93
CA SER A 89 -12.06 -5.03 4.30
C SER A 89 -12.92 -6.08 5.02
N ALA A 90 -14.08 -5.70 5.54
CA ALA A 90 -15.02 -6.63 6.14
C ALA A 90 -15.52 -7.61 5.05
N PRO A 91 -15.21 -8.92 5.15
CA PRO A 91 -15.75 -9.89 4.20
C PRO A 91 -17.28 -9.85 4.29
N PRO A 92 -18.01 -9.99 3.17
CA PRO A 92 -19.46 -10.01 3.21
C PRO A 92 -19.87 -11.10 4.20
N ILE A 93 -20.60 -10.70 5.24
CA ILE A 93 -21.15 -11.62 6.24
C ILE A 93 -22.15 -12.49 5.48
N GLN A 94 -21.66 -13.55 4.86
CA GLN A 94 -22.51 -14.65 4.44
C GLN A 94 -23.07 -15.20 5.75
N GLU A 95 -24.33 -14.82 6.04
CA GLU A 95 -25.15 -15.45 7.06
C GLU A 95 -25.16 -16.95 6.76
N HIS A 96 -24.19 -17.64 7.35
CA HIS A 96 -24.10 -19.08 7.33
C HIS A 96 -25.37 -19.55 8.02
N TRP A 97 -26.30 -20.08 7.21
CA TRP A 97 -27.37 -20.95 7.68
C TRP A 97 -26.75 -21.95 8.66
N ARG A 98 -27.05 -21.80 9.95
CA ARG A 98 -26.62 -22.74 11.01
C ARG A 98 -27.81 -23.63 11.38
N PRO A 99 -28.05 -24.75 10.67
CA PRO A 99 -29.22 -25.60 10.91
C PRO A 99 -29.20 -26.34 12.27
N PHE A 100 -28.12 -26.23 13.05
CA PHE A 100 -27.95 -26.94 14.32
C PHE A 100 -27.95 -26.06 15.57
N GLY A 101 -28.50 -24.83 15.52
CA GLY A 101 -28.65 -23.97 16.71
C GLY A 101 -29.41 -24.64 17.87
N TRP A 102 -30.37 -25.52 17.57
CA TRP A 102 -31.12 -26.31 18.56
C TRP A 102 -30.27 -27.32 19.33
N LEU A 103 -29.24 -27.90 18.69
CA LEU A 103 -28.42 -28.98 19.25
C LEU A 103 -27.51 -28.42 20.35
N ARG A 104 -27.00 -27.19 20.13
CA ARG A 104 -26.20 -26.45 21.12
C ARG A 104 -27.02 -26.09 22.36
N ARG A 105 -28.31 -25.75 22.18
CA ARG A 105 -29.22 -25.44 23.29
C ARG A 105 -29.66 -26.69 24.07
N TRP A 106 -29.83 -27.83 23.39
CA TRP A 106 -30.07 -29.13 24.03
C TRP A 106 -28.88 -29.62 24.86
N MET A 107 -27.66 -29.44 24.34
CA MET A 107 -26.43 -29.87 25.01
C MET A 107 -26.16 -29.11 26.32
N ALA A 108 -26.66 -27.87 26.44
CA ALA A 108 -26.52 -27.05 27.65
C ALA A 108 -27.50 -27.43 28.78
N LEU A 109 -28.66 -28.03 28.47
CA LEU A 109 -29.69 -28.32 29.50
C LEU A 109 -29.52 -29.69 30.18
N ARG A 110 -28.73 -30.63 29.63
CA ARG A 110 -28.59 -32.00 30.18
C ARG A 110 -27.17 -32.57 29.99
N PRO A 111 -26.19 -32.15 30.82
CA PRO A 111 -24.77 -32.49 30.64
C PRO A 111 -24.45 -34.00 30.75
N ALA A 112 -25.28 -34.78 31.46
CA ALA A 112 -25.06 -36.23 31.59
C ALA A 112 -25.37 -37.00 30.30
N TRP A 113 -26.36 -36.58 29.51
CA TRP A 113 -26.76 -37.27 28.28
C TRP A 113 -25.82 -36.96 27.11
N SER A 114 -25.23 -35.76 27.09
CA SER A 114 -24.21 -35.39 26.11
C SER A 114 -22.90 -36.17 26.28
N GLY A 115 -22.52 -36.47 27.53
CA GLY A 115 -21.33 -37.29 27.81
C GLY A 115 -21.49 -38.72 27.31
N ALA A 116 -22.64 -39.35 27.60
CA ALA A 116 -22.93 -40.70 27.13
C ALA A 116 -22.98 -40.80 25.60
N LEU A 117 -23.59 -39.81 24.93
CA LEU A 117 -23.65 -39.76 23.46
C LEU A 117 -22.26 -39.61 22.84
N LEU A 118 -21.40 -38.75 23.39
CA LEU A 118 -20.03 -38.57 22.90
C LEU A 118 -19.18 -39.84 23.03
N VAL A 119 -19.32 -40.56 24.14
CA VAL A 119 -18.63 -41.85 24.33
C VAL A 119 -19.14 -42.88 23.32
N LEU A 120 -20.45 -42.97 23.10
CA LEU A 120 -21.04 -43.90 22.12
C LEU A 120 -20.59 -43.59 20.69
N VAL A 121 -20.63 -42.31 20.29
CA VAL A 121 -20.14 -41.87 18.99
C VAL A 121 -18.64 -42.12 18.84
N GLY A 122 -17.85 -41.87 19.88
CA GLY A 122 -16.42 -42.18 19.92
C GLY A 122 -16.13 -43.67 19.73
N ILE A 123 -16.92 -44.56 20.36
CA ILE A 123 -16.79 -46.01 20.20
C ILE A 123 -17.20 -46.46 18.79
N VAL A 124 -18.25 -45.89 18.21
CA VAL A 124 -18.69 -46.24 16.85
C VAL A 124 -17.68 -45.76 15.81
N VAL A 125 -17.16 -44.54 15.94
CA VAL A 125 -16.08 -44.01 15.08
C VAL A 125 -14.81 -44.85 15.25
N GLY A 126 -14.44 -45.18 16.49
CA GLY A 126 -13.25 -45.99 16.80
C GLY A 126 -13.31 -47.42 16.28
N THR A 127 -14.48 -48.06 16.32
CA THR A 127 -14.64 -49.47 15.92
C THR A 127 -14.98 -49.66 14.45
N GLN A 128 -15.66 -48.70 13.79
CA GLN A 128 -16.12 -48.87 12.41
C GLN A 128 -15.26 -48.11 11.39
N ILE A 129 -14.71 -46.94 11.75
CA ILE A 129 -14.01 -46.08 10.78
C ILE A 129 -12.50 -46.36 10.76
N VAL A 130 -11.90 -46.68 11.91
CA VAL A 130 -10.47 -47.02 12.00
C VAL A 130 -10.11 -48.29 11.20
N PRO A 131 -10.89 -49.39 11.23
CA PRO A 131 -10.60 -50.56 10.40
C PRO A 131 -10.78 -50.28 8.90
N TRP A 132 -11.72 -49.41 8.52
CA TRP A 132 -11.92 -49.02 7.12
C TRP A 132 -10.73 -48.22 6.58
N LEU A 133 -10.16 -47.32 7.38
CA LEU A 133 -8.94 -46.57 7.04
C LEU A 133 -7.69 -47.47 6.98
N GLN A 134 -7.57 -48.43 7.91
CA GLN A 134 -6.46 -49.40 7.92
C GLN A 134 -6.56 -50.40 6.76
N ASN A 135 -7.75 -50.84 6.38
CA ASN A 135 -7.97 -51.73 5.25
C ASN A 135 -7.70 -51.02 3.91
N ARG A 136 -7.95 -49.72 3.81
CA ARG A 136 -7.57 -48.89 2.65
C ARG A 136 -6.05 -48.68 2.55
N ARG A 137 -5.35 -48.69 3.69
CA ARG A 137 -3.88 -48.56 3.77
C ARG A 137 -3.13 -49.88 3.55
N ASN A 138 -3.76 -51.02 3.88
CA ASN A 138 -3.22 -52.36 3.60
C ASN A 138 -3.59 -52.89 2.20
N GLY A 139 -4.55 -52.27 1.51
CA GLY A 139 -4.85 -52.54 0.10
C GLY A 139 -3.76 -52.10 -0.88
N ASP A 140 -2.80 -51.29 -0.44
CA ASP A 140 -1.69 -50.76 -1.27
C ASP A 140 -0.40 -51.61 -1.21
N ALA A 141 -0.44 -52.79 -0.59
CA ALA A 141 0.70 -53.73 -0.63
C ALA A 141 0.66 -54.69 -1.84
N ASN A 142 -0.34 -54.57 -2.72
CA ASN A 142 -0.43 -55.39 -3.93
C ASN A 142 -1.02 -54.59 -5.12
N SER A 143 -0.58 -53.34 -5.28
CA SER A 143 -0.89 -52.53 -6.45
C SER A 143 0.24 -52.63 -7.47
N GLN A 144 -0.16 -53.16 -8.62
CA GLN A 144 0.55 -53.20 -9.89
C GLN A 144 1.34 -51.91 -10.15
N ALA A 145 2.53 -52.06 -10.75
CA ALA A 145 3.33 -50.97 -11.26
C ALA A 145 2.46 -49.98 -12.07
N MET A 146 2.06 -48.88 -11.43
CA MET A 146 1.51 -47.74 -12.14
C MET A 146 2.65 -47.14 -12.92
N ASN A 147 2.60 -47.29 -14.25
CA ASN A 147 3.33 -46.40 -15.14
C ASN A 147 2.91 -44.98 -14.78
N VAL A 148 3.79 -44.24 -14.10
CA VAL A 148 3.66 -42.81 -13.87
C VAL A 148 3.74 -42.14 -15.23
N THR A 149 2.58 -42.08 -15.89
CA THR A 149 2.42 -41.20 -17.03
C THR A 149 2.33 -39.82 -16.40
N ALA A 150 3.36 -39.00 -16.61
CA ALA A 150 3.36 -37.61 -16.20
C ALA A 150 2.01 -36.99 -16.57
N LYS A 151 1.37 -36.30 -15.61
CA LYS A 151 0.15 -35.56 -15.86
C LYS A 151 0.42 -34.68 -17.09
N PRO A 152 -0.32 -34.84 -18.20
CA PRO A 152 -0.03 -34.07 -19.41
C PRO A 152 -0.11 -32.58 -19.07
N PRO A 153 0.83 -31.77 -19.56
CA PRO A 153 0.86 -30.33 -19.29
C PRO A 153 -0.46 -29.71 -19.72
N LEU A 154 -0.95 -28.74 -18.94
CA LEU A 154 -2.21 -28.06 -19.23
C LEU A 154 -2.13 -27.40 -20.61
N THR A 155 -3.01 -27.80 -21.54
CA THR A 155 -3.03 -27.22 -22.88
C THR A 155 -3.77 -25.88 -22.91
N PRO A 156 -3.42 -24.96 -23.84
CA PRO A 156 -4.05 -23.65 -23.96
C PRO A 156 -5.59 -23.71 -24.11
N ASP A 157 -6.09 -24.75 -24.79
CA ASP A 157 -7.53 -24.97 -24.98
C ASP A 157 -8.25 -25.30 -23.66
N GLN A 158 -7.58 -26.01 -22.74
CA GLN A 158 -8.12 -26.28 -21.41
C GLN A 158 -8.16 -24.99 -20.58
N LEU A 159 -7.08 -24.19 -20.60
CA LEU A 159 -7.01 -22.88 -19.96
C LEU A 159 -8.11 -21.92 -20.43
N SER A 160 -8.51 -22.01 -21.69
CA SER A 160 -9.59 -21.18 -22.24
C SER A 160 -10.96 -21.43 -21.62
N LYS A 161 -11.21 -22.62 -21.07
CA LYS A 161 -12.50 -22.99 -20.45
C LYS A 161 -12.51 -22.84 -18.93
N ILE A 162 -11.36 -22.51 -18.35
CA ILE A 162 -11.19 -22.41 -16.89
C ILE A 162 -11.62 -21.02 -16.41
N THR A 163 -12.38 -21.00 -15.33
CA THR A 163 -12.60 -19.78 -14.52
C THR A 163 -11.63 -19.78 -13.36
N PHE A 164 -11.01 -18.63 -13.09
CA PHE A 164 -10.01 -18.50 -12.05
C PHE A 164 -10.67 -18.03 -10.75
N SER A 165 -10.46 -18.77 -9.66
CA SER A 165 -11.15 -18.50 -8.39
C SER A 165 -10.30 -17.74 -7.38
N GLY A 166 -8.97 -17.85 -7.47
CA GLY A 166 -8.05 -17.12 -6.59
C GLY A 166 -6.69 -17.78 -6.43
N VAL A 167 -5.75 -16.99 -5.92
CA VAL A 167 -4.42 -17.42 -5.49
C VAL A 167 -4.34 -17.35 -3.97
N ASN A 168 -3.81 -18.38 -3.33
CA ASN A 168 -3.41 -18.34 -1.93
C ASN A 168 -1.91 -18.53 -1.80
N PHE A 169 -1.29 -17.74 -0.93
CA PHE A 169 0.12 -17.83 -0.61
C PHE A 169 0.30 -18.61 0.69
N SER A 170 1.14 -19.64 0.66
CA SER A 170 1.56 -20.36 1.85
C SER A 170 3.05 -20.08 2.10
N PRO A 171 3.44 -19.69 3.32
CA PRO A 171 4.84 -19.45 3.63
C PRO A 171 5.61 -20.78 3.50
N SER A 172 6.62 -20.80 2.62
CA SER A 172 7.61 -21.87 2.54
C SER A 172 8.60 -21.71 3.71
N SER A 173 8.90 -22.80 4.42
CA SER A 173 9.84 -22.80 5.57
C SER A 173 11.30 -22.63 5.18
N GLU A 174 11.63 -22.66 3.90
CA GLU A 174 12.97 -22.43 3.37
C GLU A 174 13.01 -21.05 2.71
N ALA A 175 14.16 -20.37 2.76
CA ALA A 175 14.39 -19.02 2.25
C ALA A 175 14.33 -18.91 0.71
N GLY A 176 13.29 -19.48 0.11
CA GLY A 176 12.94 -19.45 -1.31
C GLY A 176 11.54 -18.89 -1.54
N ALA A 177 11.14 -18.78 -2.81
CA ALA A 177 9.87 -18.20 -3.22
C ALA A 177 8.66 -18.84 -2.49
N PRO A 178 7.60 -18.06 -2.20
CA PRO A 178 6.42 -18.56 -1.50
C PRO A 178 5.76 -19.70 -2.29
N ASN A 179 5.24 -20.71 -1.58
CA ASN A 179 4.49 -21.78 -2.22
C ASN A 179 3.09 -21.24 -2.57
N VAL A 180 2.73 -21.32 -3.85
CA VAL A 180 1.52 -20.73 -4.40
C VAL A 180 0.48 -21.81 -4.63
N GLN A 181 -0.71 -21.62 -4.07
CA GLN A 181 -1.87 -22.47 -4.29
C GLN A 181 -2.87 -21.76 -5.21
N VAL A 182 -3.09 -22.32 -6.39
CA VAL A 182 -3.97 -21.77 -7.42
C VAL A 182 -5.26 -22.57 -7.48
N HIS A 183 -6.39 -21.89 -7.26
CA HIS A 183 -7.72 -22.48 -7.35
C HIS A 183 -8.36 -22.20 -8.71
N LEU A 184 -8.65 -23.27 -9.45
CA LEU A 184 -9.23 -23.22 -10.78
C LEU A 184 -10.61 -23.89 -10.78
N ASN A 185 -11.63 -23.17 -11.23
CA ASN A 185 -12.96 -23.68 -11.47
C ASN A 185 -13.06 -24.11 -12.94
N ALA A 186 -12.86 -25.41 -13.18
CA ALA A 186 -13.14 -26.08 -14.44
C ALA A 186 -14.38 -27.00 -14.28
N GLU A 187 -14.66 -27.87 -15.26
CA GLU A 187 -15.67 -28.94 -15.12
C GLU A 187 -15.43 -29.81 -13.86
N GLN A 188 -14.17 -29.91 -13.42
CA GLN A 188 -13.80 -30.38 -12.10
C GLN A 188 -12.93 -29.32 -11.39
N PRO A 189 -13.31 -28.86 -10.18
CA PRO A 189 -12.48 -27.95 -9.41
C PRO A 189 -11.10 -28.56 -9.20
N MET A 190 -10.05 -27.83 -9.56
CA MET A 190 -8.69 -28.31 -9.42
C MET A 190 -7.85 -27.29 -8.64
N VAL A 191 -6.94 -27.83 -7.83
CA VAL A 191 -6.01 -27.07 -7.02
C VAL A 191 -4.60 -27.43 -7.43
N LEU A 192 -3.85 -26.42 -7.87
CA LEU A 192 -2.42 -26.56 -8.14
C LEU A 192 -1.66 -25.96 -6.96
N SER A 193 -0.63 -26.64 -6.47
CA SER A 193 0.24 -26.13 -5.40
C SER A 193 1.69 -26.43 -5.74
N GLY A 194 2.56 -25.45 -5.50
CA GLY A 194 3.99 -25.56 -5.72
C GLY A 194 4.69 -24.20 -5.77
N ASN A 195 6.01 -24.23 -5.84
CA ASN A 195 6.82 -23.05 -6.13
C ASN A 195 6.65 -22.64 -7.61
N VAL A 196 6.46 -21.35 -7.86
CA VAL A 196 6.31 -20.76 -9.20
C VAL A 196 7.59 -20.91 -10.04
N GLU A 197 8.76 -20.90 -9.40
CA GLU A 197 10.06 -21.07 -10.06
C GLU A 197 10.29 -22.50 -10.56
N ASP A 198 9.73 -23.50 -9.87
CA ASP A 198 9.93 -24.91 -10.20
C ASP A 198 8.78 -25.50 -11.03
N ASN A 199 7.56 -24.98 -10.88
CA ASN A 199 6.35 -25.56 -11.46
C ASN A 199 5.87 -24.82 -12.72
N SER A 200 6.13 -25.42 -13.89
CA SER A 200 5.72 -24.88 -15.20
C SER A 200 4.20 -24.78 -15.40
N ASP A 201 3.40 -25.67 -14.80
CA ASP A 201 1.94 -25.61 -14.91
C ASP A 201 1.38 -24.38 -14.18
N ILE A 202 1.88 -24.11 -12.96
CA ILE A 202 1.50 -22.93 -12.18
C ILE A 202 1.91 -21.66 -12.93
N ARG A 203 3.15 -21.61 -13.42
CA ARG A 203 3.64 -20.47 -14.21
C ARG A 203 2.80 -20.24 -15.46
N GLY A 204 2.44 -21.30 -16.17
CA GLY A 204 1.61 -21.24 -17.36
C GLY A 204 0.22 -20.68 -17.08
N VAL A 205 -0.43 -21.15 -16.01
CA VAL A 205 -1.74 -20.66 -15.57
C VAL A 205 -1.69 -19.18 -15.18
N LEU A 206 -0.73 -18.78 -14.34
CA LEU A 206 -0.60 -17.39 -13.89
C LEU A 206 -0.31 -16.45 -15.06
N THR A 207 0.61 -16.86 -15.95
CA THR A 207 0.95 -16.11 -17.17
C THR A 207 -0.27 -15.97 -18.08
N TYR A 208 -1.05 -17.04 -18.27
CA TYR A 208 -2.26 -17.01 -19.08
C TYR A 208 -3.28 -15.99 -18.57
N VAL A 209 -3.50 -15.93 -17.25
CA VAL A 209 -4.41 -14.97 -16.63
C VAL A 209 -3.97 -13.52 -16.87
N VAL A 210 -2.67 -13.27 -16.75
CA VAL A 210 -2.06 -11.95 -16.96
C VAL A 210 -2.13 -11.53 -18.43
N GLU A 211 -1.80 -12.43 -19.36
CA GLU A 211 -1.83 -12.14 -20.81
C GLU A 211 -3.26 -11.96 -21.34
N ASN A 212 -4.24 -12.67 -20.77
CA ASN A 212 -5.65 -12.60 -21.15
C ASN A 212 -6.46 -11.74 -20.18
N GLY A 213 -5.88 -10.61 -19.77
CA GLY A 213 -6.40 -9.82 -18.66
C GLY A 213 -7.83 -9.29 -18.83
N GLU A 214 -8.32 -9.15 -20.06
CA GLU A 214 -9.71 -8.74 -20.34
C GLU A 214 -10.76 -9.74 -19.84
N ARG A 215 -10.36 -10.98 -19.56
CA ARG A 215 -11.26 -12.07 -19.14
C ARG A 215 -11.37 -12.24 -17.63
N PHE A 216 -10.50 -11.58 -16.86
CA PHE A 216 -10.37 -11.78 -15.42
C PHE A 216 -10.45 -10.44 -14.71
N ASP A 217 -10.92 -10.42 -13.47
CA ASP A 217 -10.97 -9.19 -12.68
C ASP A 217 -9.56 -8.68 -12.33
N ALA A 218 -9.44 -7.36 -12.14
CA ALA A 218 -8.14 -6.75 -11.85
C ALA A 218 -7.47 -7.29 -10.58
N GLY A 219 -8.25 -7.64 -9.55
CA GLY A 219 -7.73 -8.24 -8.32
C GLY A 219 -7.02 -9.57 -8.58
N VAL A 220 -7.65 -10.46 -9.35
CA VAL A 220 -7.06 -11.75 -9.74
C VAL A 220 -5.75 -11.54 -10.52
N ARG A 221 -5.72 -10.56 -11.43
CA ARG A 221 -4.50 -10.24 -12.19
C ARG A 221 -3.39 -9.73 -11.28
N LEU A 222 -3.70 -8.90 -10.29
CA LEU A 222 -2.74 -8.42 -9.29
C LEU A 222 -2.16 -9.57 -8.47
N ASP A 223 -3.00 -10.49 -8.00
CA ASP A 223 -2.55 -11.66 -7.25
C ASP A 223 -1.61 -12.54 -8.08
N CYS A 224 -1.92 -12.70 -9.37
CA CYS A 224 -1.05 -13.43 -10.30
C CYS A 224 0.29 -12.70 -10.51
N LEU A 225 0.29 -11.38 -10.64
CA LEU A 225 1.52 -10.58 -10.77
C LEU A 225 2.40 -10.66 -9.51
N GLU A 226 1.80 -10.68 -8.32
CA GLU A 226 2.52 -10.86 -7.06
C GLU A 226 3.16 -12.26 -7.00
N ALA A 227 2.41 -13.30 -7.38
CA ALA A 227 2.93 -14.66 -7.45
C ALA A 227 4.07 -14.83 -8.47
N LEU A 228 4.00 -14.14 -9.60
CA LEU A 228 5.00 -14.20 -10.66
C LEU A 228 6.26 -13.39 -10.36
N LYS A 229 6.26 -12.52 -9.34
CA LYS A 229 7.39 -11.62 -9.02
C LYS A 229 8.70 -12.36 -8.77
N ALA A 230 8.66 -13.50 -8.07
CA ALA A 230 9.86 -14.31 -7.81
C ALA A 230 10.44 -14.90 -9.11
N ALA A 231 9.58 -15.28 -10.04
CA ALA A 231 9.98 -15.88 -11.32
C ALA A 231 10.18 -14.83 -12.45
N ALA A 232 10.34 -13.54 -12.14
CA ALA A 232 10.47 -12.49 -13.15
C ALA A 232 11.69 -12.61 -14.08
N ARG A 233 12.69 -13.40 -13.70
CA ARG A 233 13.87 -13.73 -14.54
C ARG A 233 13.56 -14.74 -15.64
N ASP A 234 12.49 -15.52 -15.51
CA ASP A 234 12.03 -16.43 -16.53
C ASP A 234 11.54 -15.66 -17.77
N GLN A 235 11.88 -16.15 -18.97
CA GLN A 235 11.57 -15.45 -20.22
C GLN A 235 10.07 -15.37 -20.52
N GLN A 236 9.31 -16.42 -20.21
CA GLN A 236 7.86 -16.45 -20.42
C GLN A 236 7.16 -15.50 -19.44
N VAL A 237 7.55 -15.53 -18.17
CA VAL A 237 7.01 -14.62 -17.14
C VAL A 237 7.34 -13.17 -17.48
N ARG A 238 8.58 -12.87 -17.85
CA ARG A 238 9.01 -11.52 -18.22
C ARG A 238 8.19 -10.95 -19.38
N ARG A 239 7.93 -11.74 -20.41
CA ARG A 239 7.07 -11.34 -21.54
C ARG A 239 5.64 -11.02 -21.10
N ALA A 240 5.07 -11.83 -20.21
CA ALA A 240 3.73 -11.60 -19.67
C ALA A 240 3.66 -10.33 -18.81
N LEU A 241 4.66 -10.10 -17.96
CA LEU A 241 4.78 -8.88 -17.16
C LEU A 241 4.92 -7.63 -18.05
N ILE A 242 5.74 -7.69 -19.11
CA ILE A 242 5.87 -6.61 -20.09
C ILE A 242 4.54 -6.35 -20.80
N ALA A 243 3.83 -7.40 -21.21
CA ALA A 243 2.52 -7.27 -21.86
C ALA A 243 1.51 -6.58 -20.94
N ALA A 244 1.45 -6.98 -19.66
CA ALA A 244 0.59 -6.36 -18.65
C ALA A 244 0.96 -4.89 -18.41
N ALA A 245 2.25 -4.59 -18.24
CA ALA A 245 2.74 -3.22 -18.04
C ALA A 245 2.38 -2.28 -19.19
N ARG A 246 2.34 -2.78 -20.43
CA ARG A 246 2.05 -1.98 -21.62
C ARG A 246 0.57 -1.84 -21.94
N LYS A 247 -0.24 -2.87 -21.67
CA LYS A 247 -1.58 -3.00 -22.26
C LYS A 247 -2.72 -3.11 -21.24
N ASP A 248 -2.45 -3.38 -19.95
CA ASP A 248 -3.54 -3.56 -18.99
C ASP A 248 -4.34 -2.26 -18.82
N GLN A 249 -5.67 -2.37 -18.81
CA GLN A 249 -6.55 -1.20 -18.67
C GLN A 249 -6.46 -0.58 -17.28
N ASN A 250 -6.19 -1.38 -16.24
CA ASN A 250 -6.10 -0.92 -14.87
C ASN A 250 -4.69 -0.42 -14.54
N PRO A 251 -4.52 0.86 -14.12
CA PRO A 251 -3.21 1.42 -13.80
C PRO A 251 -2.52 0.71 -12.63
N ALA A 252 -3.27 0.15 -11.67
CA ALA A 252 -2.68 -0.62 -10.57
C ALA A 252 -1.99 -1.89 -11.07
N VAL A 253 -2.57 -2.57 -12.04
CA VAL A 253 -1.98 -3.76 -12.66
C VAL A 253 -0.72 -3.38 -13.45
N ARG A 254 -0.76 -2.27 -14.21
CA ARG A 254 0.42 -1.77 -14.92
C ARG A 254 1.56 -1.39 -13.97
N MET A 255 1.26 -0.65 -12.89
CA MET A 255 2.23 -0.33 -11.84
C MET A 255 2.83 -1.59 -11.22
N LYS A 256 1.99 -2.55 -10.85
CA LYS A 256 2.44 -3.79 -10.22
C LYS A 256 3.31 -4.62 -11.14
N ALA A 257 2.99 -4.66 -12.44
CA ALA A 257 3.80 -5.34 -13.43
C ALA A 257 5.19 -4.71 -13.57
N LEU A 258 5.29 -3.37 -13.58
CA LEU A 258 6.58 -2.67 -13.55
C LEU A 258 7.37 -2.95 -12.27
N GLU A 259 6.70 -2.96 -11.12
CA GLU A 259 7.31 -3.31 -9.83
C GLU A 259 7.90 -4.73 -9.85
N SER A 260 7.15 -5.70 -10.39
CA SER A 260 7.60 -7.10 -10.51
C SER A 260 8.77 -7.27 -11.48
N LEU A 261 8.92 -6.39 -12.46
CA LEU A 261 10.04 -6.39 -13.41
C LEU A 261 11.36 -5.85 -12.84
N ARG A 262 11.39 -5.34 -11.60
CA ARG A 262 12.57 -4.72 -10.99
C ARG A 262 13.80 -5.61 -10.98
N VAL A 263 13.64 -6.92 -10.72
CA VAL A 263 14.75 -7.89 -10.68
C VAL A 263 15.35 -8.17 -12.07
N ALA A 264 14.62 -7.83 -13.13
CA ALA A 264 15.04 -7.97 -14.52
C ALA A 264 15.22 -6.60 -15.22
N ALA A 265 15.43 -5.52 -14.47
CA ALA A 265 15.50 -4.17 -15.02
C ALA A 265 16.71 -3.92 -15.96
N SER A 266 17.74 -4.76 -15.87
CA SER A 266 18.91 -4.74 -16.78
C SER A 266 18.61 -5.31 -18.17
N ASP A 267 17.49 -6.01 -18.36
CA ASP A 267 17.06 -6.54 -19.65
C ASP A 267 16.57 -5.40 -20.57
N ASP A 268 16.99 -5.41 -21.84
CA ASP A 268 16.71 -4.33 -22.78
C ASP A 268 15.20 -4.15 -23.05
N ASP A 269 14.43 -5.24 -23.12
CA ASP A 269 12.99 -5.18 -23.36
C ASP A 269 12.27 -4.58 -22.14
N VAL A 270 12.76 -4.88 -20.93
CA VAL A 270 12.25 -4.31 -19.68
C VAL A 270 12.58 -2.84 -19.60
N ARG A 271 13.82 -2.46 -19.88
CA ARG A 271 14.25 -1.05 -19.88
C ARG A 271 13.46 -0.22 -20.89
N GLN A 272 13.25 -0.75 -22.10
CA GLN A 272 12.43 -0.09 -23.11
C GLN A 272 10.97 0.04 -22.65
N THR A 273 10.44 -0.96 -21.93
CA THR A 273 9.08 -0.91 -21.37
C THR A 273 8.95 0.13 -20.26
N LEU A 274 9.96 0.26 -19.40
CA LEU A 274 10.02 1.30 -18.38
C LEU A 274 10.05 2.70 -19.01
N LEU A 275 10.88 2.91 -20.03
CA LEU A 275 10.92 4.18 -20.77
C LEU A 275 9.59 4.48 -21.49
N ASP A 276 8.98 3.49 -22.13
CA ASP A 276 7.66 3.66 -22.76
C ASP A 276 6.59 4.05 -21.74
N ALA A 277 6.56 3.41 -20.57
CA ALA A 277 5.63 3.75 -19.49
C ALA A 277 5.87 5.18 -18.97
N LEU A 278 7.13 5.56 -18.82
CA LEU A 278 7.58 6.87 -18.37
C LEU A 278 7.15 8.00 -19.33
N GLU A 279 7.20 7.76 -20.64
CA GLU A 279 6.85 8.75 -21.66
C GLU A 279 5.35 8.80 -22.00
N LYS A 280 4.68 7.65 -22.03
CA LYS A 280 3.38 7.49 -22.69
C LYS A 280 2.24 7.13 -21.74
N ASP A 281 2.51 6.69 -20.50
CA ASP A 281 1.42 6.29 -19.60
C ASP A 281 0.63 7.51 -19.12
N THR A 282 -0.70 7.42 -19.26
CA THR A 282 -1.63 8.47 -18.85
C THR A 282 -1.67 8.65 -17.34
N ASN A 283 -1.43 7.59 -16.57
CA ASN A 283 -1.49 7.60 -15.12
C ASN A 283 -0.13 8.05 -14.51
N PRO A 284 -0.10 9.11 -13.70
CA PRO A 284 1.13 9.60 -13.10
C PRO A 284 1.78 8.62 -12.12
N GLY A 285 1.01 7.75 -11.46
CA GLY A 285 1.53 6.72 -10.57
C GLY A 285 2.37 5.68 -11.33
N VAL A 286 1.93 5.27 -12.52
CA VAL A 286 2.69 4.36 -13.39
C VAL A 286 4.02 5.00 -13.81
N ARG A 287 4.00 6.28 -14.22
CA ARG A 287 5.22 7.01 -14.58
C ARG A 287 6.20 7.12 -13.41
N VAL A 288 5.70 7.34 -12.20
CA VAL A 288 6.53 7.38 -10.98
C VAL A 288 7.16 6.02 -10.71
N GLU A 289 6.40 4.93 -10.82
CA GLU A 289 6.97 3.60 -10.59
C GLU A 289 8.04 3.27 -11.63
N ALA A 290 7.85 3.67 -12.88
CA ALA A 290 8.90 3.57 -13.91
C ALA A 290 10.18 4.33 -13.51
N VAL A 291 10.06 5.57 -12.99
CA VAL A 291 11.23 6.31 -12.43
C VAL A 291 11.88 5.51 -11.31
N ASN A 292 11.11 5.00 -10.36
CA ASN A 292 11.62 4.28 -9.20
C ASN A 292 12.43 3.04 -9.59
N VAL A 293 11.90 2.23 -10.52
CA VAL A 293 12.55 1.01 -10.97
C VAL A 293 13.82 1.34 -11.77
N LEU A 294 13.78 2.34 -12.66
CA LEU A 294 14.97 2.77 -13.42
C LEU A 294 16.08 3.25 -12.50
N VAL A 295 15.78 4.15 -11.56
CA VAL A 295 16.78 4.65 -10.60
C VAL A 295 17.35 3.52 -9.74
N GLY A 296 16.50 2.61 -9.27
CA GLY A 296 16.94 1.45 -8.50
C GLY A 296 17.87 0.53 -9.30
N SER A 297 17.60 0.32 -10.58
CA SER A 297 18.42 -0.54 -11.45
C SER A 297 19.83 0.03 -11.69
N LEU A 298 19.95 1.35 -11.82
CA LEU A 298 21.24 2.02 -12.01
C LEU A 298 22.13 1.90 -10.76
N GLN A 299 21.55 2.04 -9.57
CA GLN A 299 22.29 1.90 -8.31
C GLN A 299 22.83 0.48 -8.06
N HIS A 300 22.13 -0.54 -8.55
CA HIS A 300 22.55 -1.93 -8.37
C HIS A 300 23.55 -2.39 -9.44
N GLY A 301 23.50 -1.81 -10.66
CA GLY A 301 24.46 -2.08 -11.73
C GLY A 301 25.91 -1.81 -11.33
N ASP A 302 26.16 -0.75 -10.56
CA ASP A 302 27.50 -0.38 -10.07
C ASP A 302 28.09 -1.38 -9.06
N THR A 303 27.27 -2.26 -8.48
CA THR A 303 27.70 -3.17 -7.39
C THR A 303 28.09 -4.56 -7.89
N GLU A 304 27.52 -5.04 -8.99
CA GLU A 304 27.82 -6.38 -9.53
C GLU A 304 29.16 -6.45 -10.29
N GLU A 305 29.75 -5.32 -10.69
CA GLU A 305 31.04 -5.26 -11.40
C GLU A 305 32.28 -5.32 -10.47
N MET A 306 32.09 -5.32 -9.14
CA MET A 306 33.16 -5.34 -8.11
C MET A 306 33.32 -6.72 -7.43
N ALA A 307 33.20 -7.83 -8.16
CA ALA A 307 33.59 -9.15 -7.67
C ALA A 307 35.07 -9.42 -8.03
N PRO A 308 35.95 -9.80 -7.07
CA PRO A 308 37.36 -10.01 -7.36
C PRO A 308 37.57 -11.36 -8.07
N GLU A 309 37.79 -11.34 -9.39
CA GLU A 309 38.35 -12.49 -10.10
C GLU A 309 39.84 -12.70 -9.75
N PRO A 310 40.33 -13.95 -9.67
CA PRO A 310 41.76 -14.24 -9.44
C PRO A 310 42.64 -13.81 -10.63
N PRO A 311 43.91 -13.45 -10.42
CA PRO A 311 44.74 -12.83 -11.45
C PRO A 311 45.21 -13.85 -12.49
N ALA A 312 44.78 -13.68 -13.74
CA ALA A 312 45.42 -14.24 -14.93
C ALA A 312 45.94 -13.11 -15.85
N PRO A 313 47.00 -13.34 -16.65
CA PRO A 313 47.89 -12.28 -17.07
C PRO A 313 47.39 -11.49 -18.30
N THR A 314 47.38 -10.17 -18.13
CA THR A 314 47.69 -9.12 -19.12
C THR A 314 47.26 -9.35 -20.57
N THR A 315 46.04 -8.90 -20.86
CA THR A 315 45.73 -8.16 -22.10
C THR A 315 45.27 -6.78 -21.65
N PRO A 316 45.76 -5.66 -22.23
CA PRO A 316 45.21 -4.34 -21.89
C PRO A 316 43.81 -4.24 -22.52
N ALA A 317 42.79 -4.72 -21.79
CA ALA A 317 41.42 -4.34 -22.03
C ALA A 317 41.34 -2.83 -21.74
N ILE A 318 41.00 -2.07 -22.79
CA ILE A 318 40.70 -0.65 -22.70
C ILE A 318 39.56 -0.53 -21.69
N ALA A 319 39.87 -0.03 -20.50
CA ALA A 319 38.86 0.39 -19.53
C ALA A 319 38.02 1.47 -20.22
N GLY A 320 36.79 1.13 -20.59
CA GLY A 320 35.80 2.11 -21.00
C GLY A 320 35.66 3.13 -19.88
N ARG A 321 35.65 4.41 -20.25
CA ARG A 321 35.25 5.46 -19.31
C ARG A 321 33.84 5.13 -18.79
N PRO A 322 33.53 5.38 -17.51
CA PRO A 322 32.18 5.26 -16.97
C PRO A 322 31.17 6.26 -17.58
N ASP A 323 31.60 7.10 -18.53
CA ASP A 323 30.78 8.14 -19.17
C ASP A 323 30.02 7.67 -20.44
N ASP A 324 30.26 6.47 -20.96
CA ASP A 324 29.71 6.06 -22.27
C ASP A 324 28.74 4.86 -22.19
N ASP A 325 27.86 4.77 -21.17
CA ASP A 325 26.71 3.85 -21.26
C ASP A 325 25.55 4.54 -22.04
N PRO A 326 25.31 4.20 -23.31
CA PRO A 326 24.21 4.78 -24.11
C PRO A 326 22.82 4.49 -23.51
N SER A 327 22.73 3.56 -22.57
CA SER A 327 21.52 3.23 -21.82
C SER A 327 21.24 4.27 -20.74
N LEU A 328 22.28 4.67 -19.99
CA LEU A 328 22.20 5.70 -18.96
C LEU A 328 21.85 7.06 -19.56
N GLU A 329 22.49 7.45 -20.66
CA GLU A 329 22.20 8.72 -21.36
C GLU A 329 20.72 8.82 -21.78
N ARG A 330 20.14 7.71 -22.26
CA ARG A 330 18.71 7.65 -22.62
C ARG A 330 17.81 7.87 -21.43
N VAL A 331 18.12 7.26 -20.28
CA VAL A 331 17.35 7.43 -19.04
C VAL A 331 17.45 8.87 -18.53
N VAL A 332 18.66 9.44 -18.49
CA VAL A 332 18.88 10.83 -18.05
C VAL A 332 18.10 11.80 -18.92
N ARG A 333 18.19 11.68 -20.25
CA ARG A 333 17.43 12.52 -21.19
C ARG A 333 15.92 12.42 -20.98
N ALA A 334 15.39 11.21 -20.77
CA ALA A 334 13.97 11.01 -20.52
C ALA A 334 13.52 11.68 -19.20
N LEU A 335 14.32 11.57 -18.14
CA LEU A 335 14.05 12.21 -16.85
C LEU A 335 14.10 13.75 -16.93
N GLU A 336 15.07 14.32 -17.65
CA GLU A 336 15.17 15.76 -17.89
C GLU A 336 13.95 16.29 -18.64
N GLN A 337 13.51 15.56 -19.68
CA GLN A 337 12.32 15.92 -20.43
C GLN A 337 11.08 15.95 -19.53
N LEU A 338 10.90 14.95 -18.67
CA LEU A 338 9.76 14.87 -17.76
C LEU A 338 9.79 15.93 -16.67
N GLN A 339 10.95 16.23 -16.12
CA GLN A 339 11.10 17.30 -15.13
C GLN A 339 10.50 18.63 -15.61
N HIS A 340 10.62 18.93 -16.92
CA HIS A 340 10.17 20.19 -17.49
C HIS A 340 8.77 20.09 -18.12
N ARG A 341 8.43 18.96 -18.75
CA ARG A 341 7.25 18.83 -19.61
C ARG A 341 6.12 17.97 -19.05
N ASP A 342 6.33 17.22 -17.96
CA ASP A 342 5.28 16.35 -17.44
C ASP A 342 4.12 17.17 -16.84
N PRO A 343 2.84 16.83 -17.15
CA PRO A 343 1.69 17.55 -16.62
C PRO A 343 1.54 17.40 -15.09
N SER A 344 2.02 16.30 -14.51
CA SER A 344 1.98 16.05 -13.07
C SER A 344 3.15 16.73 -12.36
N ARG A 345 2.84 17.64 -11.44
CA ARG A 345 3.84 18.24 -10.54
C ARG A 345 4.63 17.18 -9.77
N TYR A 346 3.97 16.10 -9.35
CA TYR A 346 4.61 15.04 -8.59
C TYR A 346 5.65 14.29 -9.42
N VAL A 347 5.34 13.96 -10.68
CA VAL A 347 6.30 13.34 -11.61
C VAL A 347 7.49 14.26 -11.82
N ARG A 348 7.26 15.57 -12.06
CA ARG A 348 8.36 16.55 -12.21
C ARG A 348 9.31 16.57 -11.02
N LEU A 349 8.77 16.60 -9.79
CA LEU A 349 9.57 16.59 -8.56
C LEU A 349 10.32 15.28 -8.38
N ARG A 350 9.69 14.13 -8.71
CA ARG A 350 10.32 12.82 -8.61
C ARG A 350 11.44 12.66 -9.64
N SER A 351 11.25 13.07 -10.88
CA SER A 351 12.28 13.08 -11.92
C SER A 351 13.46 13.98 -11.53
N ALA A 352 13.19 15.17 -10.97
CA ALA A 352 14.24 16.05 -10.45
C ALA A 352 15.02 15.44 -9.27
N ALA A 353 14.36 14.64 -8.42
CA ALA A 353 15.02 13.91 -7.35
C ALA A 353 15.86 12.74 -7.90
N ALA A 354 15.35 12.02 -8.89
CA ALA A 354 16.05 10.93 -9.58
C ALA A 354 17.34 11.43 -10.26
N LEU A 355 17.29 12.54 -10.99
CA LEU A 355 18.46 13.14 -11.63
C LEU A 355 19.55 13.51 -10.61
N ARG A 356 19.18 13.97 -9.41
CA ARG A 356 20.13 14.24 -8.32
C ARG A 356 20.75 12.99 -7.70
N GLN A 357 20.08 11.84 -7.80
CA GLN A 357 20.61 10.55 -7.33
C GLN A 357 21.54 9.90 -8.35
N ILE A 358 21.33 10.17 -9.64
CA ILE A 358 22.12 9.62 -10.75
C ILE A 358 23.34 10.52 -11.08
N GLY A 359 23.20 11.84 -10.97
CA GLY A 359 24.28 12.79 -11.31
C GLY A 359 25.50 12.70 -10.39
N PRO A 360 26.69 13.14 -10.86
CA PRO A 360 27.92 13.07 -10.08
C PRO A 360 27.76 13.80 -8.75
N ARG A 361 28.13 13.13 -7.66
CA ARG A 361 28.04 13.62 -6.27
C ARG A 361 28.91 14.84 -5.95
N GLU A 362 29.49 15.52 -6.94
CA GLU A 362 30.52 16.54 -6.74
C GLU A 362 29.99 17.94 -6.37
N VAL A 363 28.67 18.14 -6.24
CA VAL A 363 28.11 19.42 -5.80
C VAL A 363 26.96 19.22 -4.81
N GLN A 364 27.24 18.56 -3.68
CA GLN A 364 26.42 18.67 -2.47
C GLN A 364 27.14 19.49 -1.41
#